data_AF-A0AAI9TDC6-F1
#
_entry.id   AF-A0AAI9TDC6-F1
#
_cell.length_a   1.000
_cell.length_b   1.000
_cell.length_c   1.000
_cell.angle_alpha   90.00
_cell.angle_beta   90.00
_cell.angle_gamma   90.00
#
_symmetry.space_group_name_H-M   'P 1'
#
loop_
_entity.id
_entity.type
_entity.pdbx_description
1 polymer ?
#
loop_
_entity_poly.entity_id
_entity_poly.type
_entity_poly.pdbx_seq_one_letter_code
_entity_poly.pdbx_strand_id
1 'polypeptide(L)'
;MTEWLFSISFSSSNNIHFFLTCHPHFLSFFYSSSISSHLSLTFSFSLSLSLQQTPPTSNMFIPLPPAIPPPAGSPVAALQHPNNHLQNLGAAYNPELPISAAFRLISLQRGWKPGSKTWKANWNACMNDEYDRLIGYRVANLATWQELCAKVGINDSFTSINQCKKALVRVHVNLVDLLDLWDADHIPTRFKSKTALATYTETHNKFFSRHTAKQDKVLRVLLRKLL
;
A
#
# COMPACT_ATOMS: atom_id res chain seq x y z
N MET A 1 26.43 15.66 -9.22
CA MET A 1 25.64 16.13 -8.06
C MET A 1 24.97 17.42 -8.48
N THR A 2 23.66 17.39 -8.73
CA THR A 2 22.67 18.49 -8.60
C THR A 2 21.35 17.94 -9.13
N GLU A 3 20.42 17.68 -8.20
CA GLU A 3 19.06 17.25 -8.46
C GLU A 3 18.22 18.41 -9.02
N TRP A 4 17.32 18.11 -9.95
CA TRP A 4 16.31 19.04 -10.45
C TRP A 4 15.02 18.86 -9.64
N LEU A 5 14.58 19.90 -8.93
CA LEU A 5 13.30 19.92 -8.24
C LEU A 5 12.21 20.42 -9.20
N PHE A 6 11.26 19.55 -9.55
CA PHE A 6 10.02 19.93 -10.21
C PHE A 6 8.92 20.12 -9.15
N SER A 7 8.39 21.35 -9.05
CA SER A 7 7.18 21.61 -8.28
C SER A 7 6.01 21.82 -9.25
N ILE A 8 4.95 21.01 -9.09
CA ILE A 8 3.67 21.18 -9.77
C ILE A 8 2.66 21.70 -8.75
N SER A 9 1.92 22.75 -9.09
CA SER A 9 0.76 23.22 -8.32
C SER A 9 -0.45 23.30 -9.22
N PHE A 10 -1.58 22.76 -8.76
CA PHE A 10 -2.86 22.78 -9.46
C PHE A 10 -3.76 23.88 -8.88
N SER A 11 -4.34 24.72 -9.74
CA SER A 11 -5.40 25.66 -9.36
C SER A 11 -6.72 25.25 -9.99
N SER A 12 -7.78 25.24 -9.18
CA SER A 12 -9.13 24.76 -9.52
C SER A 12 -9.87 25.77 -10.40
N SER A 13 -9.70 25.68 -11.72
CA SER A 13 -10.69 26.03 -12.76
C SER A 13 -10.11 25.78 -14.16
N ASN A 14 -10.42 24.62 -14.75
CA ASN A 14 -10.36 24.22 -16.18
C ASN A 14 -9.30 24.85 -17.14
N ASN A 15 -8.17 25.33 -16.64
CA ASN A 15 -7.02 25.74 -17.45
C ASN A 15 -5.73 25.30 -16.75
N ILE A 16 -4.98 24.41 -17.40
CA ILE A 16 -3.67 23.96 -16.93
C ILE A 16 -2.64 24.97 -17.43
N HIS A 17 -2.06 25.73 -16.52
CA HIS A 17 -0.92 26.60 -16.82
C HIS A 17 0.37 25.90 -16.41
N PHE A 18 1.27 25.69 -17.36
CA PHE A 18 2.62 25.22 -17.09
C PHE A 18 3.54 26.43 -16.91
N PHE A 19 4.15 26.57 -15.74
CA PHE A 19 5.18 27.57 -15.50
C PHE A 19 6.55 26.89 -15.58
N LEU A 20 7.32 27.21 -16.61
CA LEU A 20 8.74 26.93 -16.67
C LEU A 20 9.46 28.23 -16.29
N THR A 21 10.07 28.25 -15.10
CA THR A 21 10.97 29.35 -14.73
C THR A 21 12.38 28.98 -15.18
N CYS A 22 12.95 29.83 -16.04
CA CYS A 22 14.36 29.80 -16.41
C CYS A 22 14.91 31.19 -16.07
N HIS A 23 16.05 31.25 -15.40
CA HIS A 23 16.71 32.50 -15.05
C HIS A 23 18.22 32.38 -15.30
N PRO A 24 18.90 33.48 -15.68
CA PRO A 24 18.53 34.46 -16.69
C PRO A 24 19.61 34.52 -17.77
N HIS A 25 19.23 34.85 -19.01
CA HIS A 25 19.92 35.83 -19.89
C HIS A 25 19.24 35.78 -21.27
N PHE A 26 18.72 36.94 -21.68
CA PHE A 26 18.19 37.32 -23.00
C PHE A 26 16.73 36.99 -23.41
N LEU A 27 15.99 38.10 -23.55
CA LEU A 27 14.88 38.42 -24.46
C LEU A 27 13.52 37.73 -24.27
N SER A 28 12.58 38.51 -23.74
CA SER A 28 11.15 38.25 -23.69
C SER A 28 10.50 38.41 -25.08
N PHE A 29 9.80 37.37 -25.55
CA PHE A 29 8.75 37.49 -26.55
C PHE A 29 7.39 37.20 -25.89
N PHE A 30 6.48 38.17 -25.94
CA PHE A 30 5.07 37.94 -25.62
C PHE A 30 4.36 37.47 -26.90
N TYR A 31 3.78 36.27 -26.87
CA TYR A 31 2.90 35.81 -27.95
C TYR A 31 1.50 35.63 -27.38
N SER A 32 0.56 36.43 -27.89
CA SER A 32 -0.88 36.25 -27.70
C SER A 32 -1.47 35.99 -29.07
N SER A 33 -2.05 34.80 -29.27
CA SER A 33 -2.79 34.52 -30.50
C SER A 33 -4.17 33.97 -30.16
N SER A 34 -5.16 34.75 -30.60
CA SER A 34 -6.57 34.42 -30.63
C SER A 34 -6.82 33.32 -31.66
N ILE A 35 -7.70 32.39 -31.32
CA ILE A 35 -8.09 31.26 -32.17
C ILE A 35 -8.94 31.79 -33.33
N SER A 36 -8.52 31.52 -34.57
CA SER A 36 -9.43 31.49 -35.71
C SER A 36 -9.11 30.33 -36.64
N SER A 37 -10.20 29.71 -37.05
CA SER A 37 -10.41 28.47 -37.79
C SER A 37 -9.71 28.36 -39.15
N HIS A 38 -9.44 27.10 -39.52
CA HIS A 38 -9.05 26.56 -40.83
C HIS A 38 -7.66 26.94 -41.36
N LEU A 39 -6.69 26.01 -41.23
CA LEU A 39 -5.76 25.62 -42.30
C LEU A 39 -5.00 24.35 -41.87
N SER A 40 -5.13 23.26 -42.63
CA SER A 40 -4.40 22.01 -42.40
C SER A 40 -2.95 22.17 -42.88
N LEU A 41 -2.00 22.19 -41.94
CA LEU A 41 -0.57 22.15 -42.25
C LEU A 41 -0.05 20.71 -42.08
N THR A 42 0.29 20.07 -43.19
CA THR A 42 1.02 18.80 -43.19
C THR A 42 2.50 19.08 -43.03
N PHE A 43 3.10 18.59 -41.93
CA PHE A 43 4.54 18.66 -41.71
C PHE A 43 5.20 17.39 -42.29
N SER A 44 6.02 17.58 -43.32
CA SER A 44 6.91 16.52 -43.83
C SER A 44 8.25 16.60 -43.11
N PHE A 45 8.59 15.57 -42.33
CA PHE A 45 9.92 15.42 -41.74
C PHE A 45 10.81 14.63 -42.72
N SER A 46 11.84 15.28 -43.27
CA SER A 46 12.96 14.58 -43.92
C SER A 46 14.08 14.36 -42.90
N LEU A 47 14.32 13.11 -42.54
CA LEU A 47 15.44 12.71 -41.67
C LEU A 47 16.67 12.43 -42.54
N SER A 48 17.62 13.38 -42.59
CA SER A 48 18.95 13.13 -43.17
C SER A 48 19.87 12.54 -42.11
N LEU A 49 20.22 11.26 -42.26
CA LEU A 49 21.15 10.56 -41.39
C LEU A 49 22.59 10.79 -41.90
N SER A 50 23.34 11.71 -41.28
CA SER A 50 24.78 11.81 -41.49
C SER A 50 25.50 10.77 -40.63
N LEU A 51 26.10 9.77 -41.27
CA LEU A 51 26.99 8.80 -40.62
C LEU A 51 28.35 9.47 -40.37
N GLN A 52 28.64 9.82 -39.11
CA GLN A 52 30.01 10.12 -38.69
C GLN A 52 30.67 8.82 -38.21
N GLN A 53 31.74 8.43 -38.90
CA GLN A 53 32.61 7.31 -38.53
C GLN A 53 33.47 7.71 -37.32
N THR A 54 33.48 6.87 -36.28
CA THR A 54 34.41 7.00 -35.16
C THR A 54 35.75 6.33 -35.50
N PRO A 55 36.89 6.88 -35.04
CA PRO A 55 38.21 6.31 -35.30
C PRO A 55 38.43 4.99 -34.53
N PRO A 56 39.30 4.10 -35.01
CA PRO A 56 39.52 2.80 -34.39
C PRO A 56 40.33 2.96 -33.10
N THR A 57 39.68 2.73 -31.95
CA THR A 57 40.37 2.60 -30.66
C THR A 57 41.03 1.23 -30.54
N SER A 58 42.35 1.27 -30.34
CA SER A 58 43.27 0.18 -30.04
C SER A 58 42.73 -0.82 -29.00
N ASN A 59 42.71 -2.10 -29.36
CA ASN A 59 42.37 -3.22 -28.46
C ASN A 59 43.46 -3.42 -27.40
N MET A 60 43.25 -2.86 -26.21
CA MET A 60 43.95 -3.27 -24.99
C MET A 60 43.08 -4.29 -24.26
N PHE A 61 43.38 -5.57 -24.44
CA PHE A 61 42.70 -6.68 -23.79
C PHE A 61 43.13 -6.76 -22.32
N ILE A 62 42.35 -6.16 -21.42
CA ILE A 62 42.49 -6.38 -19.98
C ILE A 62 41.74 -7.67 -19.65
N PRO A 63 42.38 -8.75 -19.16
CA PRO A 63 41.66 -9.95 -18.78
C PRO A 63 40.76 -9.63 -17.59
N LEU A 64 39.45 -9.85 -17.78
CA LEU A 64 38.44 -9.79 -16.73
C LEU A 64 38.82 -10.80 -15.63
N PRO A 65 38.81 -10.42 -14.34
CA PRO A 65 39.00 -11.38 -13.27
C PRO A 65 37.93 -12.48 -13.37
N PRO A 66 38.26 -13.74 -13.02
CA PRO A 66 37.31 -14.84 -13.12
C PRO A 66 36.05 -14.49 -12.33
N ALA A 67 34.90 -14.61 -12.98
CA ALA A 67 33.62 -14.54 -12.30
C ALA A 67 33.62 -15.58 -11.17
N ILE A 68 33.76 -15.15 -9.91
CA ILE A 68 32.53 -14.95 -9.16
C ILE A 68 31.52 -16.09 -9.30
N PRO A 69 31.81 -17.41 -9.13
CA PRO A 69 30.74 -18.39 -9.25
C PRO A 69 29.66 -18.01 -8.22
N PRO A 70 28.38 -17.89 -8.63
CA PRO A 70 27.31 -17.58 -7.69
C PRO A 70 27.39 -18.61 -6.55
N PRO A 71 27.28 -18.19 -5.28
CA PRO A 71 27.38 -19.11 -4.16
C PRO A 71 26.40 -20.26 -4.39
N ALA A 72 26.95 -21.47 -4.48
CA ALA A 72 26.19 -22.71 -4.53
C ALA A 72 25.50 -22.89 -3.17
N GLY A 73 24.37 -22.22 -3.02
CA GLY A 73 23.45 -22.34 -1.91
C GLY A 73 22.06 -22.28 -2.51
N SER A 74 21.33 -23.37 -2.37
CA SER A 74 19.93 -23.54 -2.76
C SER A 74 19.07 -22.30 -2.50
N PRO A 75 18.01 -22.09 -3.32
CA PRO A 75 17.10 -20.96 -3.12
C PRO A 75 16.62 -21.00 -1.68
N VAL A 76 16.78 -19.87 -0.98
CA VAL A 76 15.98 -19.60 0.21
C VAL A 76 14.55 -19.94 -0.20
N ALA A 77 14.04 -21.09 0.24
CA ALA A 77 12.68 -21.51 -0.09
C ALA A 77 11.81 -20.31 0.27
N ALA A 78 11.22 -19.67 -0.74
CA ALA A 78 10.49 -18.43 -0.54
C ALA A 78 9.56 -18.67 0.65
N LEU A 79 9.80 -18.00 1.77
CA LEU A 79 9.03 -18.21 2.99
C LEU A 79 7.57 -18.08 2.57
N GLN A 80 6.81 -19.14 2.80
CA GLN A 80 5.41 -19.15 2.41
C GLN A 80 4.69 -18.06 3.19
N HIS A 81 3.86 -17.28 2.51
CA HIS A 81 3.12 -16.21 3.16
C HIS A 81 2.17 -16.83 4.21
N PRO A 82 2.20 -16.40 5.49
CA PRO A 82 1.41 -17.01 6.55
C PRO A 82 -0.10 -16.83 6.35
N ASN A 83 -0.50 -15.79 5.62
CA ASN A 83 -1.82 -15.65 5.01
C ASN A 83 -1.94 -16.56 3.77
N ASN A 84 -2.71 -17.63 3.88
CA ASN A 84 -2.99 -18.60 2.83
C ASN A 84 -3.63 -17.93 1.60
N HIS A 85 -4.50 -16.94 1.79
CA HIS A 85 -5.14 -16.26 0.66
C HIS A 85 -4.11 -15.52 -0.19
N LEU A 86 -3.19 -14.76 0.42
CA LEU A 86 -2.10 -14.09 -0.30
C LEU A 86 -1.11 -15.08 -0.92
N GLN A 87 -0.80 -16.17 -0.22
CA GLN A 87 0.01 -17.27 -0.77
C GLN A 87 -0.60 -17.82 -2.05
N ASN A 88 -1.91 -18.12 -2.05
CA ASN A 88 -2.63 -18.62 -3.22
C ASN A 88 -2.69 -17.62 -4.37
N LEU A 89 -2.60 -16.32 -4.07
CA LEU A 89 -2.48 -15.27 -5.08
C LEU A 89 -1.04 -15.09 -5.60
N GLY A 90 -0.06 -15.82 -5.07
CA GLY A 90 1.35 -15.75 -5.46
C GLY A 90 2.09 -14.55 -4.87
N ALA A 91 1.61 -13.99 -3.75
CA ALA A 91 2.32 -12.93 -3.05
C ALA A 91 3.57 -13.50 -2.35
N ALA A 92 4.70 -12.82 -2.51
CA ALA A 92 5.90 -13.11 -1.73
C ALA A 92 5.70 -12.67 -0.28
N TYR A 93 6.19 -13.48 0.67
CA TYR A 93 6.20 -13.10 2.08
C TYR A 93 7.28 -12.06 2.37
N ASN A 94 6.90 -10.99 3.05
CA ASN A 94 7.82 -10.04 3.64
C ASN A 94 7.32 -9.70 5.05
N PRO A 95 8.02 -10.11 6.12
CA PRO A 95 7.60 -9.87 7.50
C PRO A 95 7.57 -8.38 7.87
N GLU A 96 8.31 -7.53 7.14
CA GLU A 96 8.35 -6.08 7.40
C GLU A 96 7.17 -5.34 6.76
N LEU A 97 6.36 -6.01 5.94
CA LEU A 97 5.21 -5.40 5.30
C LEU A 97 3.91 -5.75 6.04
N PRO A 98 3.11 -4.74 6.40
CA PRO A 98 1.76 -4.96 6.88
C PRO A 98 0.92 -5.79 5.89
N ILE A 99 0.02 -6.63 6.40
CA ILE A 99 -0.84 -7.49 5.57
C ILE A 99 -1.64 -6.67 4.54
N SER A 100 -2.11 -5.48 4.93
CA SER A 100 -2.83 -4.57 4.04
C SER A 100 -1.96 -4.05 2.89
N ALA A 101 -0.67 -3.83 3.13
CA ALA A 101 0.30 -3.41 2.13
C ALA A 101 0.64 -4.55 1.17
N ALA A 102 0.86 -5.76 1.69
CA ALA A 102 1.07 -6.96 0.88
C ALA A 102 -0.13 -7.21 -0.07
N PHE A 103 -1.36 -7.07 0.43
CA PHE A 103 -2.55 -7.15 -0.40
C PHE A 103 -2.60 -6.04 -1.46
N ARG A 104 -2.24 -4.80 -1.09
CA ARG A 104 -2.24 -3.69 -2.05
C ARG A 104 -1.29 -3.98 -3.22
N LEU A 105 -0.10 -4.52 -2.96
CA LEU A 105 0.86 -4.89 -4.00
C LEU A 105 0.29 -5.95 -4.95
N ILE A 106 -0.28 -7.04 -4.43
CA ILE A 106 -0.86 -8.07 -5.30
C ILE A 106 -2.06 -7.53 -6.07
N SER A 107 -2.87 -6.65 -5.48
CA SER A 107 -4.01 -6.04 -6.16
C SER A 107 -3.59 -5.17 -7.35
N LEU A 108 -2.48 -4.44 -7.22
CA LEU A 108 -1.89 -3.64 -8.29
C LEU A 108 -1.32 -4.53 -9.40
N GLN A 109 -0.55 -5.57 -9.03
CA GLN A 109 0.00 -6.54 -9.98
C GLN A 109 -1.10 -7.22 -10.80
N ARG A 110 -2.25 -7.51 -10.18
CA ARG A 110 -3.41 -8.15 -10.83
C ARG A 110 -4.31 -7.15 -11.57
N GLY A 111 -4.02 -5.84 -11.52
CA GLY A 111 -4.83 -4.80 -12.15
C GLY A 111 -6.22 -4.61 -11.54
N TRP A 112 -6.41 -4.99 -10.27
CA TRP A 112 -7.70 -4.84 -9.59
C TRP A 112 -7.92 -3.40 -9.14
N LYS A 113 -8.94 -2.75 -9.68
CA LYS A 113 -9.33 -1.40 -9.26
C LYS A 113 -9.81 -1.42 -7.80
N PRO A 114 -9.27 -0.56 -6.90
CA PRO A 114 -9.76 -0.43 -5.54
C PRO A 114 -11.27 -0.24 -5.49
N GLY A 115 -11.94 -0.96 -4.59
CA GLY A 115 -13.39 -0.90 -4.43
C GLY A 115 -14.22 -1.67 -5.47
N SER A 116 -13.62 -2.22 -6.52
CA SER A 116 -14.29 -3.14 -7.45
C SER A 116 -14.78 -4.41 -6.75
N LYS A 117 -15.73 -5.14 -7.36
CA LYS A 117 -16.26 -6.39 -6.80
C LYS A 117 -15.16 -7.41 -6.53
N THR A 118 -14.25 -7.61 -7.48
CA THR A 118 -13.11 -8.52 -7.37
C THR A 118 -12.14 -8.07 -6.28
N TRP A 119 -11.81 -6.77 -6.23
CA TRP A 119 -10.94 -6.23 -5.18
C TRP A 119 -11.52 -6.46 -3.80
N LYS A 120 -12.80 -6.11 -3.59
CA LYS A 120 -13.49 -6.28 -2.30
C LYS A 120 -13.59 -7.74 -1.88
N ALA A 121 -13.85 -8.65 -2.81
CA ALA A 121 -13.93 -10.08 -2.52
C ALA A 121 -12.58 -10.63 -2.01
N ASN A 122 -11.48 -10.34 -2.73
CA ASN A 122 -10.15 -10.80 -2.33
C ASN A 122 -9.64 -10.07 -1.09
N TRP A 123 -9.92 -8.78 -0.93
CA TRP A 123 -9.60 -8.03 0.28
C TRP A 123 -10.25 -8.67 1.50
N ASN A 124 -11.54 -8.95 1.42
CA ASN A 124 -12.27 -9.59 2.51
C ASN A 124 -11.73 -11.00 2.80
N ALA A 125 -11.40 -11.79 1.77
CA ALA A 125 -10.81 -13.10 1.96
C ALA A 125 -9.44 -13.01 2.66
N CYS A 126 -8.58 -12.09 2.22
CA CYS A 126 -7.28 -11.82 2.83
C CYS A 126 -7.40 -11.43 4.31
N MET A 127 -8.23 -10.42 4.61
CA MET A 127 -8.38 -9.92 5.99
C MET A 127 -9.04 -10.95 6.91
N ASN A 128 -9.97 -11.77 6.41
CA ASN A 128 -10.58 -12.84 7.20
C ASN A 128 -9.58 -13.95 7.51
N ASP A 129 -8.81 -14.39 6.52
CA ASP A 129 -7.78 -15.42 6.71
C ASP A 129 -6.73 -14.97 7.74
N GLU A 130 -6.36 -13.69 7.71
CA GLU A 130 -5.44 -13.12 8.69
C GLU A 130 -6.06 -13.04 10.09
N TYR A 131 -7.32 -12.62 10.17
CA TYR A 131 -8.05 -12.60 11.43
C TYR A 131 -8.16 -14.00 12.04
N ASP A 132 -8.51 -15.02 11.25
CA ASP A 132 -8.66 -16.40 11.72
C ASP A 132 -7.33 -16.94 12.25
N ARG A 133 -6.23 -16.66 11.53
CA ARG A 133 -4.85 -17.03 11.90
C ARG A 133 -4.44 -16.45 13.24
N LEU A 134 -4.67 -15.16 13.46
CA LEU A 134 -4.18 -14.41 14.63
C LEU A 134 -5.11 -14.51 15.83
N ILE A 135 -6.42 -14.38 15.59
CA ILE A 135 -7.43 -14.20 16.64
C ILE A 135 -8.44 -15.33 16.61
N GLY A 136 -9.10 -15.55 15.47
CA GLY A 136 -10.31 -16.36 15.34
C GLY A 136 -10.20 -17.77 15.91
N TYR A 137 -9.14 -18.51 15.62
CA TYR A 137 -8.97 -19.87 16.15
C TYR A 137 -8.62 -19.95 17.65
N ARG A 138 -8.22 -18.82 18.26
CA ARG A 138 -7.68 -18.78 19.63
C ARG A 138 -8.63 -18.11 20.63
N VAL A 139 -9.83 -17.72 20.20
CA VAL A 139 -10.78 -16.91 20.99
C VAL A 139 -11.39 -17.58 22.22
N ALA A 140 -11.25 -18.89 22.37
CA ALA A 140 -11.69 -19.60 23.57
C ALA A 140 -10.72 -19.41 24.76
N ASN A 141 -9.49 -18.96 24.50
CA ASN A 141 -8.44 -18.82 25.51
C ASN A 141 -8.41 -17.41 26.10
N LEU A 142 -8.38 -17.30 27.44
CA LEU A 142 -8.20 -16.03 28.15
C LEU A 142 -6.94 -15.27 27.71
N ALA A 143 -5.84 -15.98 27.45
CA ALA A 143 -4.58 -15.36 27.05
C ALA A 143 -4.73 -14.54 25.76
N THR A 144 -5.45 -15.07 24.76
CA THR A 144 -5.76 -14.35 23.51
C THR A 144 -6.54 -13.07 23.78
N TRP A 145 -7.48 -13.08 24.72
CA TRP A 145 -8.23 -11.88 25.09
C TRP A 145 -7.40 -10.85 25.83
N GLN A 146 -6.49 -11.29 26.70
CA GLN A 146 -5.53 -10.42 27.40
C GLN A 146 -4.54 -9.79 26.42
N GLU A 147 -3.99 -10.58 25.50
CA GLU A 147 -3.10 -10.12 24.44
C GLU A 147 -3.81 -9.10 23.54
N LEU A 148 -5.05 -9.38 23.13
CA LEU A 148 -5.88 -8.44 22.38
C LEU A 148 -6.10 -7.12 23.14
N CYS A 149 -6.34 -7.18 24.46
CA CYS A 149 -6.41 -5.98 25.31
C CYS A 149 -5.09 -5.20 25.29
N ALA A 150 -3.95 -5.88 25.47
CA ALA A 150 -2.63 -5.26 25.43
C ALA A 150 -2.34 -4.61 24.06
N LYS A 151 -2.66 -5.31 22.96
CA LYS A 151 -2.47 -4.81 21.59
C LYS A 151 -3.30 -3.58 21.28
N VAL A 152 -4.42 -3.34 21.97
CA VAL A 152 -5.18 -2.09 21.87
C VAL A 152 -4.87 -1.08 22.99
N GLY A 153 -3.80 -1.30 23.75
CA GLY A 153 -3.32 -0.41 24.80
C GLY A 153 -4.16 -0.41 26.08
N ILE A 154 -4.76 -1.55 26.43
CA ILE A 154 -5.43 -1.76 27.72
C ILE A 154 -4.49 -2.63 28.57
N ASN A 155 -3.82 -2.01 29.53
CA ASN A 155 -2.89 -2.65 30.43
C ASN A 155 -3.55 -2.87 31.80
N ASP A 156 -4.44 -3.85 31.88
CA ASP A 156 -5.15 -4.24 33.10
C ASP A 156 -4.95 -5.75 33.36
N SER A 157 -4.91 -6.13 34.64
CA SER A 157 -4.82 -7.54 35.05
C SER A 157 -6.20 -8.21 35.04
N PHE A 158 -6.71 -8.54 33.84
CA PHE A 158 -7.99 -9.24 33.71
C PHE A 158 -7.84 -10.73 34.03
N THR A 159 -8.70 -11.26 34.89
CA THR A 159 -8.72 -12.68 35.29
C THR A 159 -9.80 -13.48 34.57
N SER A 160 -10.59 -12.84 33.69
CA SER A 160 -11.64 -13.51 32.92
C SER A 160 -11.89 -12.90 31.54
N ILE A 161 -12.38 -13.72 30.62
CA ILE A 161 -12.74 -13.30 29.24
C ILE A 161 -13.80 -12.20 29.27
N ASN A 162 -14.73 -12.27 30.22
CA ASN A 162 -15.80 -11.28 30.34
C ASN A 162 -15.29 -9.89 30.73
N GLN A 163 -14.23 -9.79 31.55
CA GLN A 163 -13.59 -8.52 31.86
C GLN A 163 -12.90 -7.93 30.62
N CYS A 164 -12.14 -8.76 29.89
CA CYS A 164 -11.49 -8.33 28.64
C CYS A 164 -12.53 -7.79 27.63
N LYS A 165 -13.63 -8.53 27.42
CA LYS A 165 -14.74 -8.09 26.56
C LYS A 165 -15.31 -6.73 26.99
N LYS A 166 -15.56 -6.53 28.29
CA LYS A 166 -16.09 -5.26 28.82
C LYS A 166 -15.14 -4.09 28.56
N ALA A 167 -13.84 -4.30 28.69
CA ALA A 167 -12.83 -3.28 28.41
C ALA A 167 -12.76 -2.95 26.91
N LEU A 168 -12.71 -3.97 26.06
CA LEU A 168 -12.63 -3.81 24.60
C LEU A 168 -13.83 -3.07 23.99
N VAL A 169 -15.05 -3.25 24.53
CA VAL A 169 -16.25 -2.55 24.05
C VAL A 169 -16.13 -1.02 24.13
N ARG A 170 -15.26 -0.49 25.01
CA ARG A 170 -15.04 0.94 25.18
C ARG A 170 -14.04 1.53 24.18
N VAL A 171 -13.30 0.68 23.49
CA VAL A 171 -12.26 1.08 22.53
C VAL A 171 -12.85 1.12 21.12
N HIS A 172 -12.45 2.14 20.35
CA HIS A 172 -12.72 2.21 18.92
C HIS A 172 -11.37 2.15 18.22
N VAL A 173 -11.08 1.06 17.52
CA VAL A 173 -9.86 0.85 16.72
C VAL A 173 -10.28 0.28 15.37
N ASN A 174 -9.48 0.52 14.33
CA ASN A 174 -9.70 -0.13 13.05
C ASN A 174 -9.11 -1.55 13.12
N LEU A 175 -9.88 -2.55 12.70
CA LEU A 175 -9.44 -3.95 12.81
C LEU A 175 -8.30 -4.28 11.84
N VAL A 176 -8.25 -3.65 10.66
CA VAL A 176 -7.14 -3.85 9.72
C VAL A 176 -5.84 -3.31 10.32
N ASP A 177 -5.88 -2.14 10.99
CA ASP A 177 -4.72 -1.62 11.72
C ASP A 177 -4.27 -2.56 12.84
N LEU A 178 -5.22 -3.18 13.55
CA LEU A 178 -4.90 -4.15 14.58
C LEU A 178 -4.20 -5.40 14.01
N LEU A 179 -4.64 -5.88 12.84
CA LEU A 179 -4.00 -7.01 12.16
C LEU A 179 -2.61 -6.61 11.63
N ASP A 180 -2.50 -5.44 11.00
CA ASP A 180 -1.25 -4.88 10.48
C ASP A 180 -0.18 -4.71 11.58
N LEU A 181 -0.61 -4.38 12.80
CA LEU A 181 0.28 -4.14 13.95
C LEU A 181 0.35 -5.31 14.93
N TRP A 182 -0.19 -6.48 14.57
CA TRP A 182 -0.29 -7.59 15.51
C TRP A 182 1.07 -8.07 16.02
N ASP A 183 2.08 -8.16 15.16
CA ASP A 183 3.44 -8.57 15.57
C ASP A 183 4.33 -7.38 15.94
N ALA A 184 3.83 -6.14 15.80
CA ALA A 184 4.56 -4.92 16.14
C ALA A 184 4.34 -4.53 17.62
N ASP A 185 5.31 -3.78 18.17
CA ASP A 185 5.21 -3.16 19.50
C ASP A 185 4.37 -1.85 19.51
N HIS A 186 3.71 -1.55 18.39
CA HIS A 186 2.92 -0.34 18.23
C HIS A 186 1.44 -0.63 18.44
N ILE A 187 0.74 0.28 19.11
CA ILE A 187 -0.70 0.19 19.35
C ILE A 187 -1.44 0.92 18.22
N PRO A 188 -2.51 0.34 17.64
CA PRO A 188 -3.31 1.00 16.62
C PRO A 188 -4.01 2.25 17.18
N THR A 189 -4.26 3.22 16.30
CA THR A 189 -4.92 4.47 16.66
C THR A 189 -6.26 4.22 17.32
N ARG A 190 -6.45 4.78 18.52
CA ARG A 190 -7.71 4.74 19.25
C ARG A 190 -8.55 5.97 18.93
N PHE A 191 -9.75 5.73 18.44
CA PHE A 191 -10.69 6.78 18.06
C PHE A 191 -11.59 7.14 19.24
N LYS A 192 -11.83 8.44 19.42
CA LYS A 192 -12.72 8.96 20.47
C LYS A 192 -14.18 8.61 20.21
N SER A 193 -14.57 8.43 18.95
CA SER A 193 -15.95 8.15 18.55
C SER A 193 -16.01 7.17 17.37
N LYS A 194 -17.20 6.57 17.19
CA LYS A 194 -17.49 5.70 16.03
C LYS A 194 -17.39 6.47 14.71
N THR A 195 -17.85 7.72 14.69
CA THR A 195 -17.81 8.58 13.50
C THR A 195 -16.38 8.83 13.06
N ALA A 196 -15.48 9.14 14.00
CA ALA A 196 -14.05 9.31 13.69
C ALA A 196 -13.44 8.02 13.13
N LEU A 197 -13.81 6.86 13.70
CA LEU A 197 -13.37 5.56 13.21
C LEU A 197 -13.87 5.28 11.78
N ALA A 198 -15.14 5.58 11.50
CA ALA A 198 -15.76 5.39 10.19
C ALA A 198 -15.11 6.28 9.13
N THR A 199 -14.95 7.57 9.42
CA THR A 199 -14.24 8.51 8.53
C THR A 199 -12.81 8.05 8.24
N TYR A 200 -12.07 7.62 9.26
CA TYR A 200 -10.74 7.04 9.06
C TYR A 200 -10.77 5.79 8.17
N THR A 201 -11.70 4.88 8.43
CA THR A 201 -11.85 3.63 7.69
C THR A 201 -12.15 3.88 6.21
N GLU A 202 -13.05 4.82 5.91
CA GLU A 202 -13.43 5.21 4.54
C GLU A 202 -12.27 5.90 3.82
N THR A 203 -11.64 6.88 4.47
CA THR A 203 -10.52 7.64 3.88
C THR A 203 -9.32 6.76 3.53
N HIS A 204 -9.07 5.71 4.33
CA HIS A 204 -7.94 4.80 4.13
C HIS A 204 -8.32 3.50 3.40
N ASN A 205 -9.60 3.32 3.04
CA ASN A 205 -10.15 2.08 2.47
C ASN A 205 -9.87 0.81 3.32
N LYS A 206 -9.75 0.95 4.64
CA LYS A 206 -9.42 -0.13 5.59
C LYS A 206 -10.67 -0.84 6.12
N PHE A 207 -11.49 -1.33 5.20
CA PHE A 207 -12.76 -1.98 5.55
C PHE A 207 -12.56 -3.40 6.07
N PHE A 208 -13.43 -3.86 6.95
CA PHE A 208 -13.50 -5.27 7.32
C PHE A 208 -14.91 -5.79 7.07
N SER A 209 -15.04 -6.98 6.47
CA SER A 209 -16.35 -7.52 6.06
C SER A 209 -17.30 -7.66 7.24
N ARG A 210 -18.44 -6.94 7.17
CA ARG A 210 -19.49 -7.03 8.17
C ARG A 210 -20.14 -8.41 8.24
N HIS A 211 -20.15 -9.17 7.13
CA HIS A 211 -20.70 -10.52 7.11
C HIS A 211 -19.89 -11.46 8.01
N THR A 212 -18.56 -11.45 7.86
CA THR A 212 -17.65 -12.20 8.72
C THR A 212 -17.74 -11.73 10.16
N ALA A 213 -17.80 -10.40 10.36
CA ALA A 213 -17.94 -9.79 11.67
C ALA A 213 -19.17 -10.25 12.47
N LYS A 214 -20.27 -10.55 11.76
CA LYS A 214 -21.54 -10.95 12.37
C LYS A 214 -21.59 -12.43 12.72
N GLN A 215 -20.80 -13.28 12.08
CA GLN A 215 -20.75 -14.72 12.34
C GLN A 215 -19.88 -15.04 13.56
N ASP A 216 -18.83 -14.25 13.78
CA ASP A 216 -17.87 -14.46 14.85
C ASP A 216 -18.25 -13.70 16.15
N LYS A 217 -18.27 -14.43 17.28
CA LYS A 217 -18.66 -13.88 18.61
C LYS A 217 -17.67 -12.83 19.13
N VAL A 218 -16.41 -12.87 18.71
CA VAL A 218 -15.33 -11.95 19.08
C VAL A 218 -15.34 -10.72 18.19
N LEU A 219 -15.49 -10.90 16.88
CA LEU A 219 -15.72 -9.79 15.99
C LEU A 219 -16.99 -9.02 16.38
N ARG A 220 -18.04 -9.68 16.86
CA ARG A 220 -19.20 -8.96 17.43
C ARG A 220 -18.87 -8.06 18.61
N VAL A 221 -17.83 -8.36 19.39
CA VAL A 221 -17.40 -7.53 20.53
C VAL A 221 -16.53 -6.37 20.04
N LEU A 222 -15.56 -6.66 19.16
CA LEU A 222 -14.62 -5.66 18.60
C LEU A 222 -15.27 -4.74 17.57
N LEU A 223 -16.04 -5.31 16.64
CA LEU A 223 -16.64 -4.65 15.48
C LEU A 223 -18.06 -4.15 15.71
N ARG A 224 -18.64 -4.27 16.90
CA ARG A 224 -20.03 -3.79 17.18
C ARG A 224 -20.25 -2.29 16.92
N LYS A 225 -19.19 -1.56 16.55
CA LYS A 225 -19.17 -0.12 16.44
C LYS A 225 -18.69 0.43 15.10
N LEU A 226 -18.26 -0.44 14.18
CA LEU A 226 -18.04 -0.09 12.77
C LEU A 226 -19.27 -0.56 11.99
N LEU A 227 -20.10 0.41 11.59
CA LEU A 227 -21.38 0.20 10.93
C LEU A 227 -21.25 -0.53 9.59
#